data_AF-A0A7S1UGZ5-F1
#
_entry.id   AF-A0A7S1UGZ5-F1
#
_cell.length_a   1.000
_cell.length_b   1.000
_cell.length_c   1.000
_cell.angle_alpha   90.00
_cell.angle_beta   90.00
_cell.angle_gamma   90.00
#
_symmetry.space_group_name_H-M   'P 1'
#
loop_
_entity.id
_entity.type
_entity.pdbx_description
1 polymer ?
#
loop_
_entity_poly.entity_id
_entity_poly.type
_entity_poly.pdbx_seq_one_letter_code
_entity_poly.pdbx_strand_id
1 'polypeptide(L)'
;VPGEGEHKIMQFIRELRAAPGYDPNTRHCMYGSDADLIMLGLVSHEPHFTLLREVVDFNAFRRSRGSVVKTAMKKTKEAKFQMLHLSVLREYIAVELIHPIPNNASLDLERVIDDFVFMTFLVGNDFLPHLPALDIGEGAFDRLFEAYRRLLPTWGEGQYLTDSGQLPHLERLEALVQIIGAQESEMLEAKEKDERSFRNRRRKFNAAGPTEEELELKDLVAQSEYEAAFAAKLGPDVLAAHVATLGGKKDYKGRYYYEKLGLLPNDTAVLQRLLRSYVEGLLWCLAYYYRGCVSWSWFYPFHYGPFLSDLKGLSRFVDGDGAVDVTEFFDQGAPLLPFQQLLCCLPPASARLLPRCYGQLMTSAASPVKEFYPEDFEVDMNGKRNPWEGVNLLPFLDVARVQATA
;
A
#
# COMPACT_ATOMS: atom_id res chain seq x y z
N VAL A 1 -21.49 -15.94 -4.30
CA VAL A 1 -20.45 -15.64 -5.30
C VAL A 1 -19.31 -14.93 -4.58
N PRO A 2 -18.16 -15.58 -4.40
CA PRO A 2 -16.97 -15.00 -3.76
C PRO A 2 -16.38 -13.84 -4.58
N GLY A 3 -15.54 -13.02 -3.95
CA GLY A 3 -14.85 -11.90 -4.58
C GLY A 3 -15.52 -10.54 -4.36
N GLU A 4 -14.68 -9.51 -4.35
CA GLU A 4 -15.09 -8.12 -4.18
C GLU A 4 -15.95 -7.63 -5.34
N GLY A 5 -16.80 -6.63 -5.07
CA GLY A 5 -17.76 -6.12 -6.05
C GLY A 5 -17.08 -5.62 -7.33
N GLU A 6 -16.05 -4.80 -7.17
CA GLU A 6 -15.26 -4.23 -8.26
C GLU A 6 -14.53 -5.30 -9.08
N HIS A 7 -13.86 -6.26 -8.45
CA HIS A 7 -13.15 -7.31 -9.18
C HIS A 7 -14.10 -8.27 -9.93
N LYS A 8 -15.31 -8.51 -9.42
CA LYS A 8 -16.35 -9.24 -10.17
C LYS A 8 -16.82 -8.46 -11.40
N ILE A 9 -16.98 -7.14 -11.29
CA ILE A 9 -17.30 -6.27 -12.43
C ILE A 9 -16.17 -6.34 -13.46
N MET A 10 -14.92 -6.23 -13.02
CA MET A 10 -13.77 -6.30 -13.92
C MET A 10 -13.63 -7.65 -14.60
N GLN A 11 -13.90 -8.74 -13.88
CA GLN A 11 -13.97 -10.08 -14.47
C GLN A 11 -15.04 -10.14 -15.56
N PHE A 12 -16.25 -9.64 -15.27
CA PHE A 12 -17.32 -9.58 -16.25
C PHE A 12 -16.94 -8.76 -17.50
N ILE A 13 -16.27 -7.60 -17.34
CA ILE A 13 -15.80 -6.78 -18.47
C ILE A 13 -14.75 -7.54 -19.31
N ARG A 14 -13.81 -8.25 -18.67
CA ARG A 14 -12.82 -9.08 -19.38
C ARG A 14 -13.49 -10.21 -20.17
N GLU A 15 -14.46 -10.89 -19.57
CA GLU A 15 -15.22 -11.96 -20.23
C GLU A 15 -16.05 -11.42 -21.40
N LEU A 16 -16.69 -10.26 -21.24
CA LEU A 16 -17.39 -9.58 -22.33
C LEU A 16 -16.45 -9.24 -23.49
N ARG A 17 -15.29 -8.65 -23.19
CA ARG A 17 -14.30 -8.25 -24.20
C ARG A 17 -13.72 -9.45 -24.96
N ALA A 18 -13.58 -10.60 -24.29
CA ALA A 18 -13.11 -11.84 -24.89
C ALA A 18 -14.18 -12.55 -25.75
N ALA A 19 -15.45 -12.17 -25.64
CA ALA A 19 -16.54 -12.83 -26.35
C ALA A 19 -16.50 -12.52 -27.86
N PRO A 20 -16.79 -13.50 -28.74
CA PRO A 20 -16.91 -13.26 -30.17
C PRO A 20 -18.00 -12.23 -30.47
N GLY A 21 -17.69 -11.22 -31.28
CA GLY A 21 -18.63 -10.17 -31.67
C GLY A 21 -18.81 -9.05 -30.64
N TYR A 22 -17.94 -8.97 -29.62
CA TYR A 22 -17.87 -7.82 -28.74
C TYR A 22 -17.70 -6.52 -29.53
N ASP A 23 -18.49 -5.49 -29.20
CA ASP A 23 -18.33 -4.15 -29.77
C ASP A 23 -17.20 -3.42 -29.02
N PRO A 24 -16.04 -3.15 -29.64
CA PRO A 24 -14.93 -2.45 -29.00
C PRO A 24 -15.25 -0.99 -28.63
N ASN A 25 -16.40 -0.46 -29.07
CA ASN A 25 -16.89 0.87 -28.68
C ASN A 25 -18.00 0.82 -27.61
N THR A 26 -18.18 -0.32 -26.95
CA THR A 26 -19.06 -0.42 -25.77
C THR A 26 -18.64 0.64 -24.74
N ARG A 27 -19.64 1.35 -24.21
CA ARG A 27 -19.43 2.45 -23.25
C ARG A 27 -19.70 1.95 -21.84
N HIS A 28 -18.69 1.99 -21.00
CA HIS A 28 -18.77 1.53 -19.61
C HIS A 28 -18.95 2.71 -18.66
N CYS A 29 -19.88 2.57 -17.72
CA CYS A 29 -20.07 3.51 -16.62
C CYS A 29 -20.11 2.73 -15.30
N MET A 30 -19.09 2.89 -14.46
CA MET A 30 -19.00 2.21 -13.16
C MET A 30 -19.22 3.21 -12.03
N TYR A 31 -20.06 2.85 -11.07
CA TYR A 31 -20.34 3.68 -9.90
C TYR A 31 -19.46 3.27 -8.71
N GLY A 32 -18.81 4.24 -8.08
CA GLY A 32 -18.13 4.04 -6.81
C GLY A 32 -17.18 5.19 -6.46
N SER A 33 -16.78 5.27 -5.19
CA SER A 33 -15.95 6.38 -4.68
C SER A 33 -14.49 6.02 -4.47
N ASP A 34 -14.16 4.73 -4.58
CA ASP A 34 -12.85 4.19 -4.25
C ASP A 34 -11.84 4.54 -5.35
N ALA A 35 -10.58 4.73 -4.95
CA ALA A 35 -9.52 5.13 -5.87
C ALA A 35 -9.15 3.99 -6.84
N ASP A 36 -9.22 2.75 -6.37
CA ASP A 36 -8.88 1.52 -7.09
C ASP A 36 -9.72 1.36 -8.36
N LEU A 37 -10.96 1.89 -8.36
CA LEU A 37 -11.82 1.92 -9.55
C LEU A 37 -11.22 2.69 -10.74
N ILE A 38 -10.38 3.70 -10.47
CA ILE A 38 -9.66 4.44 -11.53
C ILE A 38 -8.65 3.49 -12.18
N MET A 39 -7.87 2.79 -11.35
CA MET A 39 -6.84 1.86 -11.81
C MET A 39 -7.46 0.67 -12.53
N LEU A 40 -8.48 0.03 -11.94
CA LEU A 40 -9.23 -1.05 -12.58
C LEU A 40 -9.82 -0.63 -13.93
N GLY A 41 -10.44 0.56 -13.99
CA GLY A 41 -10.96 1.10 -15.25
C GLY A 41 -9.88 1.32 -16.30
N LEU A 42 -8.67 1.77 -15.91
CA LEU A 42 -7.52 1.90 -16.82
C LEU A 42 -7.03 0.52 -17.33
N VAL A 43 -6.89 -0.45 -16.43
CA VAL A 43 -6.46 -1.84 -16.73
C VAL A 43 -7.45 -2.57 -17.66
N SER A 44 -8.70 -2.13 -17.74
CA SER A 44 -9.64 -2.69 -18.73
C SER A 44 -9.22 -2.43 -20.17
N HIS A 45 -8.41 -1.39 -20.41
CA HIS A 45 -8.10 -0.81 -21.72
C HIS A 45 -9.34 -0.54 -22.59
N GLU A 46 -10.50 -0.33 -21.97
CA GLU A 46 -11.71 0.07 -22.69
C GLU A 46 -11.64 1.57 -23.01
N PRO A 47 -11.74 1.97 -24.29
CA PRO A 47 -11.55 3.36 -24.69
C PRO A 47 -12.64 4.29 -24.14
N HIS A 48 -13.84 3.77 -23.89
CA HIS A 48 -14.99 4.54 -23.42
C HIS A 48 -15.41 4.14 -22.01
N PHE A 49 -14.55 4.40 -21.03
CA PHE A 49 -14.82 4.12 -19.62
C PHE A 49 -15.01 5.41 -18.81
N THR A 50 -16.09 5.48 -18.02
CA THR A 50 -16.37 6.61 -17.11
C THR A 50 -16.69 6.10 -15.71
N LEU A 51 -16.22 6.82 -14.68
CA LEU A 51 -16.63 6.59 -13.30
C LEU A 51 -17.67 7.62 -12.87
N LEU A 52 -18.77 7.15 -12.29
CA LEU A 52 -19.78 7.99 -11.66
C LEU A 52 -19.58 7.97 -10.15
N ARG A 53 -19.44 9.14 -9.53
CA ARG A 53 -19.26 9.24 -8.08
C ARG A 53 -19.93 10.47 -7.50
N GLU A 54 -20.21 10.42 -6.21
CA GLU A 54 -20.69 11.58 -5.48
C GLU A 54 -19.60 12.66 -5.41
N VAL A 55 -20.02 13.94 -5.51
CA VAL A 55 -19.12 15.07 -5.32
C VAL A 55 -18.77 15.17 -3.84
N VAL A 56 -17.47 15.05 -3.55
CA VAL A 56 -16.96 15.16 -2.18
C VAL A 56 -16.80 16.65 -1.82
N ASP A 57 -17.72 17.17 -1.00
CA ASP A 57 -17.55 18.51 -0.41
C ASP A 57 -16.65 18.44 0.82
N PHE A 58 -15.35 18.66 0.61
CA PHE A 58 -14.33 18.71 1.67
C PHE A 58 -14.54 19.86 2.67
N ASN A 59 -15.34 20.87 2.34
CA ASN A 59 -15.64 22.01 3.22
C ASN A 59 -16.94 21.83 4.04
N ALA A 60 -17.74 20.80 3.74
CA ALA A 60 -19.02 20.57 4.42
C ALA A 60 -18.85 20.34 5.92
N PHE A 61 -17.79 19.65 6.34
CA PHE A 61 -17.50 19.38 7.76
C PHE A 61 -17.18 20.65 8.56
N ARG A 62 -16.54 21.66 7.96
CA ARG A 62 -16.30 22.95 8.62
C ARG A 62 -17.57 23.76 8.82
N ARG A 63 -18.60 23.54 7.99
CA ARG A 63 -19.88 24.25 8.05
C ARG A 63 -20.92 23.57 8.94
N SER A 64 -20.76 22.28 9.24
CA SER A 64 -21.72 21.52 10.03
C SER A 64 -21.33 21.49 11.52
N ARG A 65 -22.00 22.32 12.33
CA ARG A 65 -22.12 22.11 13.79
C ARG A 65 -23.26 21.13 14.15
N GLY A 66 -23.76 20.36 13.18
CA GLY A 66 -24.96 19.54 13.32
C GLY A 66 -24.66 18.03 13.46
N SER A 67 -25.68 17.29 13.91
CA SER A 67 -25.65 15.82 13.98
C SER A 67 -25.24 15.19 12.64
N VAL A 68 -24.32 14.23 12.70
CA VAL A 68 -23.80 13.43 11.55
C VAL A 68 -24.96 12.82 10.75
N VAL A 69 -26.00 12.33 11.44
CA VAL A 69 -27.18 11.70 10.82
C VAL A 69 -28.00 12.69 9.97
N LYS A 70 -28.21 13.91 10.47
CA LYS A 70 -28.91 14.97 9.71
C LYS A 70 -28.08 15.44 8.50
N THR A 71 -26.76 15.48 8.64
CA THR A 71 -25.85 15.83 7.55
C THR A 71 -25.88 14.76 6.45
N ALA A 72 -25.86 13.48 6.82
CA ALA A 72 -25.99 12.35 5.89
C ALA A 72 -27.34 12.36 5.14
N MET A 73 -28.45 12.52 5.85
CA MET A 73 -29.79 12.58 5.22
C MET A 73 -29.97 13.77 4.26
N LYS A 74 -29.34 14.92 4.55
CA LYS A 74 -29.36 16.07 3.64
C LYS A 74 -28.53 15.81 2.38
N LYS A 75 -27.35 15.19 2.53
CA LYS A 75 -26.49 14.80 1.39
C LYS A 75 -27.23 13.87 0.42
N THR A 76 -28.00 12.89 0.90
CA THR A 76 -28.72 11.95 0.02
C THR A 76 -29.82 12.63 -0.82
N LYS A 77 -30.48 13.68 -0.31
CA LYS A 77 -31.54 14.39 -1.07
C LYS A 77 -31.02 15.39 -2.10
N GLU A 78 -29.79 15.87 -1.92
CA GLU A 78 -29.14 16.88 -2.77
C GLU A 78 -27.89 16.33 -3.47
N ALA A 79 -27.78 14.99 -3.60
CA ALA A 79 -26.56 14.33 -4.08
C ALA A 79 -26.17 14.85 -5.47
N LYS A 80 -25.05 15.56 -5.53
CA LYS A 80 -24.41 15.97 -6.78
C LYS A 80 -23.47 14.87 -7.21
N PHE A 81 -23.57 14.47 -8.45
CA PHE A 81 -22.67 13.48 -9.05
C PHE A 81 -21.67 14.17 -9.97
N GLN A 82 -20.50 13.57 -10.09
CA GLN A 82 -19.49 13.92 -11.08
C GLN A 82 -19.14 12.68 -11.90
N MET A 83 -18.80 12.92 -13.16
CA MET A 83 -18.28 11.90 -14.07
C MET A 83 -16.78 12.11 -14.23
N LEU A 84 -16.00 11.05 -14.01
CA LEU A 84 -14.58 11.02 -14.31
C LEU A 84 -14.39 10.21 -15.61
N HIS A 85 -13.97 10.88 -16.67
CA HIS A 85 -13.73 10.26 -17.96
C HIS A 85 -12.31 9.69 -18.02
N LEU A 86 -12.17 8.37 -18.05
CA LEU A 86 -10.86 7.74 -18.11
C LEU A 86 -10.18 7.96 -19.45
N SER A 87 -10.94 8.18 -20.53
CA SER A 87 -10.38 8.58 -21.83
C SER A 87 -9.52 9.85 -21.73
N VAL A 88 -9.99 10.85 -20.97
CA VAL A 88 -9.25 12.10 -20.74
C VAL A 88 -8.05 11.86 -19.82
N LEU A 89 -8.20 11.04 -18.78
CA LEU A 89 -7.07 10.67 -17.91
C LEU A 89 -5.94 9.99 -18.70
N ARG A 90 -6.27 9.13 -19.66
CA ARG A 90 -5.29 8.46 -20.53
C ARG A 90 -4.51 9.45 -21.38
N GLU A 91 -5.15 10.50 -21.90
CA GLU A 91 -4.46 11.60 -22.58
C GLU A 91 -3.50 12.33 -21.64
N TYR A 92 -3.90 12.60 -20.39
CA TYR A 92 -3.01 13.21 -19.39
C TYR A 92 -1.83 12.30 -19.03
N ILE A 93 -2.02 10.99 -18.95
CA ILE A 93 -0.92 10.03 -18.74
C ILE A 93 0.07 10.09 -19.91
N ALA A 94 -0.41 10.17 -21.16
CA ALA A 94 0.47 10.33 -22.32
C ALA A 94 1.28 11.64 -22.25
N VAL A 95 0.63 12.74 -21.86
CA VAL A 95 1.29 14.03 -21.68
C VAL A 95 2.35 13.98 -20.59
N GLU A 96 2.10 13.29 -19.49
CA GLU A 96 3.00 13.24 -18.34
C GLU A 96 4.16 12.25 -18.57
N LEU A 97 3.90 11.06 -19.13
CA LEU A 97 4.87 9.97 -19.17
C LEU A 97 5.52 9.75 -20.54
N ILE A 98 4.85 10.10 -21.64
CA ILE A 98 5.34 9.82 -23.00
C ILE A 98 5.92 11.08 -23.64
N HIS A 99 5.18 12.18 -23.62
CA HIS A 99 5.59 13.42 -24.32
C HIS A 99 6.95 13.98 -23.88
N PRO A 100 7.37 13.91 -22.61
CA PRO A 100 8.68 14.42 -22.19
C PRO A 100 9.85 13.54 -22.65
N ILE A 101 9.59 12.31 -23.14
CA ILE A 101 10.62 11.38 -23.57
C ILE A 101 11.03 11.69 -25.02
N PRO A 102 12.34 11.85 -25.30
CA PRO A 102 12.83 12.01 -26.68
C PRO A 102 12.55 10.76 -27.53
N ASN A 103 12.24 10.95 -28.82
CA ASN A 103 11.97 9.87 -29.77
C ASN A 103 10.84 8.90 -29.33
N ASN A 104 9.81 9.44 -28.67
CA ASN A 104 8.68 8.67 -28.09
C ASN A 104 7.68 8.05 -29.09
N ALA A 105 7.92 8.16 -30.41
CA ALA A 105 6.95 7.71 -31.42
C ALA A 105 6.68 6.20 -31.40
N SER A 106 7.60 5.40 -30.85
CA SER A 106 7.45 3.94 -30.70
C SER A 106 6.88 3.51 -29.34
N LEU A 107 6.59 4.45 -28.43
CA LEU A 107 6.02 4.11 -27.12
C LEU A 107 4.52 3.82 -27.25
N ASP A 108 4.11 2.71 -26.65
CA ASP A 108 2.74 2.23 -26.60
C ASP A 108 2.04 2.79 -25.35
N LEU A 109 0.99 3.58 -25.56
CA LEU A 109 0.21 4.16 -24.47
C LEU A 109 -0.42 3.10 -23.56
N GLU A 110 -0.89 1.97 -24.10
CA GLU A 110 -1.51 0.94 -23.25
C GLU A 110 -0.49 0.36 -22.28
N ARG A 111 0.74 0.12 -22.76
CA ARG A 111 1.83 -0.42 -21.93
C ARG A 111 2.33 0.60 -20.91
N VAL A 112 2.37 1.88 -21.27
CA VAL A 112 2.70 2.95 -20.30
C VAL A 112 1.60 3.12 -19.24
N ILE A 113 0.34 2.90 -19.60
CA ILE A 113 -0.76 2.87 -18.62
C ILE A 113 -0.60 1.70 -17.65
N ASP A 114 -0.17 0.53 -18.13
CA ASP A 114 0.10 -0.60 -17.26
C ASP A 114 1.19 -0.30 -16.22
N ASP A 115 2.28 0.29 -16.68
CA ASP A 115 3.39 0.72 -15.83
C ASP A 115 2.95 1.83 -14.85
N PHE A 116 2.10 2.76 -15.29
CA PHE A 116 1.49 3.78 -14.43
C PHE A 116 0.66 3.14 -13.31
N VAL A 117 -0.22 2.20 -13.63
CA VAL A 117 -1.05 1.51 -12.64
C VAL A 117 -0.16 0.78 -11.64
N PHE A 118 0.85 0.05 -12.10
CA PHE A 118 1.78 -0.64 -11.22
C PHE A 118 2.57 0.32 -10.31
N MET A 119 3.04 1.46 -10.83
CA MET A 119 3.70 2.49 -10.00
C MET A 119 2.78 3.01 -8.88
N THR A 120 1.45 3.03 -9.08
CA THR A 120 0.52 3.47 -8.04
C THR A 120 0.46 2.49 -6.86
N PHE A 121 0.70 1.20 -7.08
CA PHE A 121 0.78 0.21 -6.00
C PHE A 121 1.92 0.50 -5.02
N LEU A 122 3.05 1.05 -5.49
CA LEU A 122 4.18 1.44 -4.65
C LEU A 122 3.84 2.61 -3.73
N VAL A 123 2.93 3.49 -4.16
CA VAL A 123 2.50 4.65 -3.37
C VAL A 123 1.55 4.21 -2.26
N GLY A 124 0.62 3.29 -2.54
CA GLY A 124 -0.29 2.72 -1.56
C GLY A 124 -1.43 1.96 -2.19
N ASN A 125 -1.89 0.91 -1.51
CA ASN A 125 -3.03 0.08 -1.88
C ASN A 125 -3.57 -0.64 -0.63
N ASP A 126 -4.70 -1.33 -0.76
CA ASP A 126 -5.36 -2.00 0.37
C ASP A 126 -4.61 -3.24 0.91
N PHE A 127 -3.67 -3.79 0.14
CA PHE A 127 -3.01 -5.08 0.42
C PHE A 127 -1.62 -4.94 1.03
N LEU A 128 -0.94 -3.81 0.78
CA LEU A 128 0.42 -3.54 1.23
C LEU A 128 0.50 -2.23 2.02
N PRO A 129 1.27 -2.20 3.11
CA PRO A 129 1.52 -0.95 3.81
C PRO A 129 2.32 0.02 2.92
N HIS A 130 2.06 1.32 3.13
CA HIS A 130 2.81 2.39 2.49
C HIS A 130 4.31 2.28 2.78
N LEU A 131 5.12 2.52 1.76
CA LEU A 131 6.58 2.62 1.90
C LEU A 131 6.92 3.93 2.62
N PRO A 132 7.87 3.95 3.57
CA PRO A 132 8.15 5.14 4.39
C PRO A 132 8.44 6.42 3.59
N ALA A 133 9.04 6.26 2.40
CA ALA A 133 9.46 7.33 1.51
C ALA A 133 8.36 7.83 0.55
N LEU A 134 7.28 7.08 0.35
CA LEU A 134 6.28 7.38 -0.68
C LEU A 134 4.95 7.80 -0.05
N ASP A 135 4.77 9.12 0.08
CA ASP A 135 3.49 9.73 0.45
C ASP A 135 3.00 10.68 -0.66
N ILE A 136 1.72 10.59 -1.01
CA ILE A 136 1.10 11.44 -2.06
C ILE A 136 1.22 12.92 -1.70
N GLY A 137 1.02 13.27 -0.42
CA GLY A 137 1.15 14.65 0.07
C GLY A 137 2.58 15.19 0.02
N GLU A 138 3.57 14.32 -0.15
CA GLU A 138 5.00 14.64 -0.23
C GLU A 138 5.57 14.49 -1.66
N GLY A 139 4.71 14.37 -2.68
CA GLY A 139 5.11 14.32 -4.09
C GLY A 139 5.61 12.95 -4.56
N ALA A 140 5.07 11.85 -4.01
CA ALA A 140 5.48 10.49 -4.42
C ALA A 140 5.34 10.22 -5.93
N PHE A 141 4.23 10.66 -6.55
CA PHE A 141 4.00 10.47 -7.97
C PHE A 141 5.02 11.20 -8.84
N ASP A 142 5.37 12.45 -8.50
CA ASP A 142 6.34 13.24 -9.27
C ASP A 142 7.70 12.53 -9.33
N ARG A 143 8.15 11.98 -8.19
CA ARG A 143 9.41 11.23 -8.09
C ARG A 143 9.36 9.93 -8.88
N LEU A 144 8.27 9.18 -8.79
CA LEU A 144 8.08 7.93 -9.55
C LEU A 144 8.08 8.20 -11.06
N PHE A 145 7.35 9.22 -11.52
CA PHE A 145 7.25 9.55 -12.94
C PHE A 145 8.57 10.11 -13.48
N GLU A 146 9.31 10.88 -12.69
CA GLU A 146 10.67 11.31 -13.05
C GLU A 146 11.63 10.12 -13.19
N ALA A 147 11.65 9.22 -12.20
CA ALA A 147 12.49 8.02 -12.24
C ALA A 147 12.12 7.11 -13.42
N TYR A 148 10.82 6.91 -13.67
CA TYR A 148 10.32 6.11 -14.79
C TYR A 148 10.71 6.70 -16.14
N ARG A 149 10.49 8.00 -16.37
CA ARG A 149 10.88 8.67 -17.62
C ARG A 149 12.37 8.62 -17.90
N ARG A 150 13.19 8.62 -16.84
CA ARG A 150 14.65 8.46 -16.96
C ARG A 150 15.03 7.04 -17.38
N LEU A 151 14.31 6.02 -16.91
CA LEU A 151 14.66 4.62 -17.13
C LEU A 151 14.06 4.03 -18.41
N LEU A 152 12.81 4.39 -18.76
CA LEU A 152 12.09 3.79 -19.89
C LEU A 152 12.90 3.78 -21.19
N PRO A 153 13.59 4.87 -21.61
CA PRO A 153 14.40 4.87 -22.83
C PRO A 153 15.60 3.92 -22.79
N THR A 154 16.02 3.49 -21.61
CA THR A 154 17.21 2.63 -21.43
C THR A 154 16.89 1.15 -21.59
N TRP A 155 15.62 0.75 -21.55
CA TRP A 155 15.22 -0.65 -21.62
C TRP A 155 15.16 -1.21 -23.04
N GLY A 156 15.14 -0.34 -24.05
CA GLY A 156 15.03 -0.68 -25.46
C GLY A 156 13.60 -0.53 -25.99
N GLU A 157 13.46 -0.62 -27.31
CA GLU A 157 12.19 -0.45 -27.99
C GLU A 157 11.21 -1.60 -27.63
N GLY A 158 9.96 -1.24 -27.33
CA GLY A 158 8.92 -2.21 -26.95
C GLY A 158 9.12 -2.84 -25.57
N GLN A 159 9.97 -2.26 -24.71
CA GLN A 159 10.26 -2.77 -23.38
C GLN A 159 9.70 -1.86 -22.29
N TYR A 160 9.03 -2.47 -21.29
CA TYR A 160 8.27 -1.79 -20.24
C TYR A 160 8.56 -2.42 -18.87
N LEU A 161 8.06 -1.80 -17.80
CA LEU A 161 8.20 -2.32 -16.44
C LEU A 161 7.35 -3.58 -16.24
N THR A 162 6.14 -3.58 -16.80
CA THR A 162 5.15 -4.65 -16.67
C THR A 162 4.81 -5.28 -18.02
N ASP A 163 4.26 -6.49 -17.96
CA ASP A 163 3.63 -7.15 -19.11
C ASP A 163 2.40 -7.97 -18.68
N SER A 164 1.21 -7.53 -19.07
CA SER A 164 -0.03 -8.32 -18.94
C SER A 164 -0.24 -8.87 -17.53
N GLY A 165 0.02 -8.08 -16.49
CA GLY A 165 -0.09 -8.50 -15.10
C GLY A 165 1.14 -9.23 -14.52
N GLN A 166 2.31 -9.14 -15.17
CA GLN A 166 3.59 -9.69 -14.69
C GLN A 166 4.69 -8.62 -14.67
N LEU A 167 5.77 -8.89 -13.92
CA LEU A 167 7.03 -8.15 -13.97
C LEU A 167 8.09 -9.01 -14.67
N PRO A 168 8.28 -8.87 -16.00
CA PRO A 168 9.19 -9.72 -16.76
C PRO A 168 10.67 -9.48 -16.44
N HIS A 169 11.02 -8.35 -15.81
CA HIS A 169 12.39 -7.98 -15.44
C HIS A 169 12.40 -7.22 -14.12
N LEU A 170 12.63 -7.93 -13.01
CA LEU A 170 12.67 -7.32 -11.68
C LEU A 170 13.81 -6.32 -11.51
N GLU A 171 14.85 -6.40 -12.33
CA GLU A 171 15.94 -5.43 -12.37
C GLU A 171 15.44 -4.03 -12.76
N ARG A 172 14.36 -3.94 -13.54
CA ARG A 172 13.74 -2.65 -13.91
C ARG A 172 13.03 -2.02 -12.72
N LEU A 173 12.28 -2.83 -11.96
CA LEU A 173 11.67 -2.41 -10.70
C LEU A 173 12.77 -1.98 -9.71
N GLU A 174 13.81 -2.79 -9.56
CA GLU A 174 14.95 -2.48 -8.70
C GLU A 174 15.59 -1.14 -9.10
N ALA A 175 15.92 -0.94 -10.37
CA ALA A 175 16.47 0.33 -10.85
C ALA A 175 15.56 1.53 -10.53
N LEU A 176 14.25 1.38 -10.70
CA LEU A 176 13.26 2.42 -10.40
C LEU A 176 13.27 2.78 -8.91
N VAL A 177 13.13 1.78 -8.02
CA VAL A 177 13.07 2.02 -6.57
C VAL A 177 14.41 2.48 -6.02
N GLN A 178 15.53 2.10 -6.62
CA GLN A 178 16.86 2.55 -6.20
C GLN A 178 17.12 4.03 -6.50
N ILE A 179 16.53 4.60 -7.56
CA ILE A 179 16.63 6.05 -7.82
C ILE A 179 16.04 6.84 -6.64
N ILE A 180 14.88 6.41 -6.14
CA ILE A 180 14.18 7.07 -5.03
C ILE A 180 14.84 6.69 -3.69
N GLY A 181 15.21 5.42 -3.52
CA GLY A 181 15.89 4.91 -2.33
C GLY A 181 17.21 5.60 -2.04
N ALA A 182 17.91 6.11 -3.06
CA ALA A 182 19.13 6.91 -2.88
C ALA A 182 18.89 8.25 -2.15
N GLN A 183 17.66 8.79 -2.19
CA GLN A 183 17.27 10.07 -1.58
C GLN A 183 16.48 9.89 -0.28
N GLU A 184 16.22 8.65 0.12
CA GLU A 184 15.31 8.28 1.20
C GLU A 184 15.68 8.91 2.55
N SER A 185 16.97 8.92 2.91
CA SER A 185 17.44 9.55 4.15
C SER A 185 17.16 11.06 4.18
N GLU A 186 17.32 11.75 3.04
CA GLU A 186 17.08 13.19 2.93
C GLU A 186 15.58 13.51 3.01
N MET A 187 14.76 12.62 2.43
CA MET A 187 13.30 12.72 2.48
C MET A 187 12.77 12.56 3.90
N LEU A 188 13.26 11.57 4.65
CA LEU A 188 12.86 11.36 6.05
C LEU A 188 13.27 12.54 6.94
N GLU A 189 14.48 13.09 6.72
CA GLU A 189 14.93 14.27 7.46
C GLU A 189 14.05 15.50 7.15
N ALA A 190 13.68 15.70 5.88
CA ALA A 190 12.76 16.76 5.48
C ALA A 190 11.37 16.59 6.11
N LYS A 191 10.87 15.35 6.17
CA LYS A 191 9.59 14.98 6.78
C LYS A 191 9.57 15.29 8.28
N GLU A 192 10.61 14.90 9.02
CA GLU A 192 10.72 15.21 10.46
C GLU A 192 10.68 16.73 10.71
N LYS A 193 11.37 17.52 9.86
CA LYS A 193 11.38 18.98 9.94
C LYS A 193 10.02 19.61 9.62
N ASP A 194 9.29 19.12 8.62
CA ASP A 194 7.95 19.61 8.30
C ASP A 194 6.96 19.27 9.41
N GLU A 195 6.98 18.05 9.94
CA GLU A 195 6.14 17.65 11.06
C GLU A 195 6.40 18.50 12.32
N ARG A 196 7.67 18.81 12.61
CA ARG A 196 8.06 19.70 13.71
C ARG A 196 7.49 21.11 13.47
N SER A 197 7.66 21.64 12.26
CA SER A 197 7.16 22.95 11.87
C SER A 197 5.63 23.05 11.96
N PHE A 198 4.91 22.03 11.49
CA PHE A 198 3.46 21.94 11.56
C PHE A 198 2.96 21.89 13.00
N ARG A 199 3.57 21.06 13.87
CA ARG A 199 3.24 20.98 15.29
C ARG A 199 3.47 22.31 16.00
N ASN A 200 4.60 22.97 15.74
CA ASN A 200 4.90 24.28 16.31
C ASN A 200 3.87 25.34 15.90
N ARG A 201 3.43 25.35 14.63
CA ARG A 201 2.33 26.23 14.18
C ARG A 201 1.02 25.89 14.89
N ARG A 202 0.65 24.62 15.00
CA ARG A 202 -0.59 24.18 15.67
C ARG A 202 -0.60 24.57 17.15
N ARG A 203 0.53 24.44 17.85
CA ARG A 203 0.69 24.82 19.26
C ARG A 203 0.48 26.33 19.49
N LYS A 204 0.89 27.19 18.55
CA LYS A 204 0.63 28.64 18.60
C LYS A 204 -0.87 28.98 18.58
N PHE A 205 -1.67 28.17 17.91
CA PHE A 205 -3.13 28.36 17.82
C PHE A 205 -3.91 27.60 18.89
N ASN A 206 -3.37 26.48 19.38
CA ASN A 206 -4.02 25.64 20.38
C ASN A 206 -2.92 25.01 21.24
N ALA A 207 -2.83 25.38 22.53
CA ALA A 207 -1.72 25.00 23.43
C ALA A 207 -1.66 23.50 23.82
N ALA A 208 -2.25 22.62 23.01
CA ALA A 208 -2.29 21.18 23.20
C ALA A 208 -1.16 20.48 22.42
N GLY A 209 -0.57 19.44 23.02
CA GLY A 209 0.49 18.61 22.44
C GLY A 209 1.86 18.83 23.08
N PRO A 210 2.83 17.94 22.80
CA PRO A 210 4.15 17.98 23.42
C PRO A 210 4.97 19.20 23.01
N THR A 211 5.87 19.64 23.88
CA THR A 211 6.82 20.73 23.62
C THR A 211 7.94 20.31 22.66
N GLU A 212 8.70 21.27 22.13
CA GLU A 212 9.88 20.96 21.31
C GLU A 212 10.93 20.22 22.12
N GLU A 213 11.19 20.66 23.36
CA GLU A 213 12.09 19.97 24.30
C GLU A 213 11.61 18.55 24.62
N GLU A 214 10.29 18.33 24.79
CA GLU A 214 9.73 16.99 25.01
C GLU A 214 9.87 16.08 23.79
N LEU A 215 9.74 16.62 22.58
CA LEU A 215 9.93 15.87 21.34
C LEU A 215 11.40 15.52 21.11
N GLU A 216 12.30 16.46 21.35
CA GLU A 216 13.74 16.23 21.27
C GLU A 216 14.19 15.21 22.32
N LEU A 217 13.68 15.31 23.55
CA LEU A 217 13.94 14.32 24.57
C LEU A 217 13.42 12.94 24.17
N LYS A 218 12.22 12.84 23.61
CA LYS A 218 11.67 11.57 23.11
C LYS A 218 12.53 10.97 22.00
N ASP A 219 12.95 11.78 21.04
CA ASP A 219 13.80 11.34 19.93
C ASP A 219 15.18 10.88 20.43
N LEU A 220 15.79 11.61 21.38
CA LEU A 220 17.04 11.23 22.02
C LEU A 220 16.92 9.92 22.83
N VAL A 221 15.81 9.75 23.55
CA VAL A 221 15.53 8.50 24.28
C VAL A 221 15.40 7.33 23.32
N ALA A 222 14.61 7.47 22.26
CA ALA A 222 14.42 6.41 21.26
C ALA A 222 15.72 6.04 20.56
N GLN A 223 16.54 7.03 20.19
CA GLN A 223 17.87 6.79 19.62
C GLN A 223 18.79 6.06 20.61
N SER A 224 18.79 6.45 21.88
CA SER A 224 19.58 5.80 22.94
C SER A 224 19.15 4.35 23.17
N GLU A 225 17.83 4.07 23.17
CA GLU A 225 17.30 2.72 23.31
C GLU A 225 17.72 1.81 22.15
N TYR A 226 17.66 2.32 20.91
CA TYR A 226 18.15 1.62 19.72
C TYR A 226 19.65 1.31 19.83
N GLU A 227 20.47 2.31 20.14
CA GLU A 227 21.93 2.14 20.27
C GLU A 227 22.31 1.19 21.40
N ALA A 228 21.59 1.23 22.53
CA ALA A 228 21.79 0.31 23.64
C ALA A 228 21.44 -1.13 23.24
N ALA A 229 20.32 -1.36 22.56
CA ALA A 229 19.92 -2.67 22.06
C ALA A 229 20.91 -3.20 21.01
N PHE A 230 21.37 -2.33 20.10
CA PHE A 230 22.40 -2.63 19.13
C PHE A 230 23.70 -3.07 19.83
N ALA A 231 24.23 -2.24 20.73
CA ALA A 231 25.48 -2.53 21.44
C ALA A 231 25.39 -3.81 22.29
N ALA A 232 24.23 -4.07 22.91
CA ALA A 232 24.01 -5.27 23.69
C ALA A 232 24.04 -6.55 22.82
N LYS A 233 23.51 -6.50 21.59
CA LYS A 233 23.42 -7.67 20.70
C LYS A 233 24.65 -7.86 19.81
N LEU A 234 25.27 -6.76 19.36
CA LEU A 234 26.35 -6.75 18.36
C LEU A 234 27.71 -6.29 18.90
N GLY A 235 27.74 -5.73 20.10
CA GLY A 235 28.93 -5.18 20.72
C GLY A 235 29.14 -3.69 20.40
N PRO A 236 29.79 -2.95 21.31
CA PRO A 236 30.02 -1.51 21.18
C PRO A 236 30.94 -1.15 20.00
N ASP A 237 31.90 -2.02 19.66
CA ASP A 237 32.82 -1.78 18.53
C ASP A 237 32.10 -1.80 17.18
N VAL A 238 31.11 -2.69 17.02
CA VAL A 238 30.29 -2.78 15.81
C VAL A 238 29.37 -1.57 15.70
N LEU A 239 28.79 -1.12 16.82
CA LEU A 239 28.00 0.11 16.86
C LEU A 239 28.86 1.31 16.46
N ALA A 240 30.06 1.45 17.03
CA ALA A 240 30.96 2.55 16.70
C ALA A 240 31.34 2.57 15.21
N ALA A 241 31.64 1.40 14.63
CA ALA A 241 31.89 1.26 13.20
C ALA A 241 30.66 1.63 12.36
N HIS A 242 29.47 1.17 12.75
CA HIS A 242 28.21 1.49 12.07
C HIS A 242 27.90 2.99 12.09
N VAL A 243 27.96 3.62 13.26
CA VAL A 243 27.75 5.07 13.44
C VAL A 243 28.77 5.87 12.62
N ALA A 244 30.03 5.41 12.52
CA ALA A 244 31.03 6.05 11.68
C ALA A 244 30.64 6.05 10.19
N THR A 245 29.96 5.01 9.68
CA THR A 245 29.49 4.98 8.28
C THR A 245 28.41 6.01 7.97
N LEU A 246 27.65 6.45 8.98
CA LEU A 246 26.59 7.45 8.83
C LEU A 246 27.12 8.88 8.72
N GLY A 247 28.43 9.09 8.99
CA GLY A 247 29.06 10.41 8.85
C GLY A 247 28.44 11.48 9.75
N GLY A 248 27.99 11.10 10.95
CA GLY A 248 27.32 12.00 11.91
C GLY A 248 25.83 12.23 11.64
N LYS A 249 25.23 11.55 10.65
CA LYS A 249 23.77 11.52 10.45
C LYS A 249 23.11 10.51 11.40
N LYS A 250 21.83 10.74 11.73
CA LYS A 250 21.02 9.77 12.48
C LYS A 250 20.79 8.51 11.64
N ASP A 251 20.76 7.36 12.30
CA ASP A 251 20.37 6.10 11.67
C ASP A 251 18.84 5.97 11.55
N TYR A 252 18.21 6.78 10.68
CA TYR A 252 16.76 6.76 10.50
C TYR A 252 16.24 5.36 10.13
N LYS A 253 17.01 4.66 9.31
CA LYS A 253 16.64 3.36 8.77
C LYS A 253 16.75 2.25 9.82
N GLY A 254 17.88 2.16 10.50
CA GLY A 254 18.07 1.19 11.58
C GLY A 254 17.08 1.42 12.72
N ARG A 255 16.88 2.69 13.11
CA ARG A 255 15.89 3.06 14.13
C ARG A 255 14.47 2.70 13.72
N TYR A 256 14.07 2.95 12.48
CA TYR A 256 12.75 2.56 11.98
C TYR A 256 12.54 1.05 12.08
N TYR A 257 13.50 0.24 11.61
CA TYR A 257 13.39 -1.22 11.69
C TYR A 257 13.34 -1.72 13.13
N TYR A 258 14.07 -1.08 14.04
CA TYR A 258 14.04 -1.39 15.46
C TYR A 258 12.69 -1.03 16.09
N GLU A 259 12.22 0.20 15.94
CA GLU A 259 10.98 0.68 16.56
C GLU A 259 9.73 -0.02 16.00
N LYS A 260 9.67 -0.23 14.68
CA LYS A 260 8.47 -0.74 14.00
C LYS A 260 8.41 -2.26 13.91
N LEU A 261 9.57 -2.91 13.80
CA LEU A 261 9.66 -4.34 13.50
C LEU A 261 10.53 -5.10 14.52
N GLY A 262 11.14 -4.42 15.49
CA GLY A 262 12.02 -5.03 16.49
C GLY A 262 13.33 -5.56 15.91
N LEU A 263 13.75 -5.09 14.73
CA LEU A 263 14.89 -5.63 14.00
C LEU A 263 16.16 -4.81 14.23
N LEU A 264 17.27 -5.52 14.40
CA LEU A 264 18.62 -4.97 14.39
C LEU A 264 19.36 -5.42 13.11
N PRO A 265 20.50 -4.80 12.73
CA PRO A 265 21.14 -5.07 11.45
C PRO A 265 21.56 -6.52 11.17
N ASN A 266 21.72 -7.36 12.21
CA ASN A 266 22.00 -8.78 12.04
C ASN A 266 20.77 -9.67 11.86
N ASP A 267 19.56 -9.14 11.99
CA ASP A 267 18.30 -9.87 11.78
C ASP A 267 17.99 -10.04 10.27
N THR A 268 19.01 -10.42 9.50
CA THR A 268 18.99 -10.49 8.04
C THR A 268 17.94 -11.47 7.54
N ALA A 269 17.71 -12.59 8.23
CA ALA A 269 16.68 -13.55 7.83
C ALA A 269 15.26 -12.95 7.87
N VAL A 270 14.94 -12.17 8.90
CA VAL A 270 13.63 -11.53 9.02
C VAL A 270 13.49 -10.38 8.02
N LEU A 271 14.55 -9.60 7.82
CA LEU A 271 14.59 -8.57 6.78
C LEU A 271 14.41 -9.17 5.38
N GLN A 272 15.08 -10.29 5.06
CA GLN A 272 14.89 -10.97 3.78
C GLN A 272 13.44 -11.46 3.61
N ARG A 273 12.81 -11.98 4.68
CA ARG A 273 11.39 -12.36 4.65
C ARG A 273 10.46 -11.15 4.44
N LEU A 274 10.75 -10.01 5.07
CA LEU A 274 10.03 -8.75 4.88
C LEU A 274 10.08 -8.30 3.41
N LEU A 275 11.28 -8.25 2.84
CA LEU A 275 11.52 -7.84 1.45
C LEU A 275 10.83 -8.78 0.47
N ARG A 276 11.02 -10.10 0.66
CA ARG A 276 10.38 -11.14 -0.17
C ARG A 276 8.86 -11.02 -0.13
N SER A 277 8.27 -10.93 1.06
CA SER A 277 6.81 -10.82 1.21
C SER A 277 6.27 -9.54 0.56
N TYR A 278 7.03 -8.44 0.59
CA TYR A 278 6.61 -7.19 -0.04
C TYR A 278 6.61 -7.30 -1.57
N VAL A 279 7.67 -7.90 -2.13
CA VAL A 279 7.77 -8.16 -3.58
C VAL A 279 6.66 -9.13 -4.03
N GLU A 280 6.44 -10.22 -3.29
CA GLU A 280 5.32 -11.13 -3.54
C GLU A 280 3.99 -10.38 -3.54
N GLY A 281 3.77 -9.44 -2.62
CA GLY A 281 2.56 -8.65 -2.61
C GLY A 281 2.39 -7.73 -3.80
N LEU A 282 3.46 -7.11 -4.29
CA LEU A 282 3.41 -6.29 -5.52
C LEU A 282 3.02 -7.15 -6.72
N LEU A 283 3.59 -8.36 -6.81
CA LEU A 283 3.24 -9.33 -7.84
C LEU A 283 1.78 -9.80 -7.71
N TRP A 284 1.33 -10.08 -6.48
CA TRP A 284 -0.06 -10.47 -6.20
C TRP A 284 -1.05 -9.37 -6.59
N CYS A 285 -0.81 -8.11 -6.22
CA CYS A 285 -1.65 -6.97 -6.59
C CYS A 285 -1.74 -6.82 -8.11
N LEU A 286 -0.59 -6.88 -8.79
CA LEU A 286 -0.52 -6.78 -10.25
C LEU A 286 -1.32 -7.90 -10.91
N ALA A 287 -1.17 -9.15 -10.45
CA ALA A 287 -1.95 -10.25 -10.97
C ALA A 287 -3.45 -10.12 -10.63
N TYR A 288 -3.81 -9.64 -9.43
CA TYR A 288 -5.20 -9.48 -9.00
C TYR A 288 -6.00 -8.53 -9.91
N TYR A 289 -5.37 -7.43 -10.32
CA TYR A 289 -5.97 -6.44 -11.20
C TYR A 289 -6.18 -6.97 -12.63
N TYR A 290 -5.17 -7.64 -13.19
CA TYR A 290 -5.16 -8.05 -14.60
C TYR A 290 -5.79 -9.42 -14.85
N ARG A 291 -5.55 -10.38 -13.95
CA ARG A 291 -5.85 -11.81 -14.12
C ARG A 291 -6.87 -12.32 -13.10
N GLY A 292 -7.19 -11.54 -12.08
CA GLY A 292 -8.04 -11.96 -10.97
C GLY A 292 -7.24 -12.60 -9.83
N CYS A 293 -7.94 -13.05 -8.78
CA CYS A 293 -7.30 -13.50 -7.54
C CYS A 293 -6.44 -14.75 -7.77
N VAL A 294 -5.12 -14.59 -7.62
CA VAL A 294 -4.12 -15.66 -7.78
C VAL A 294 -3.84 -16.42 -6.49
N SER A 295 -4.23 -15.88 -5.33
CA SER A 295 -4.22 -16.61 -4.05
C SER A 295 -5.26 -16.02 -3.11
N TRP A 296 -6.17 -16.87 -2.63
CA TRP A 296 -7.15 -16.49 -1.62
C TRP A 296 -6.58 -16.47 -0.20
N SER A 297 -5.42 -17.11 0.02
CA SER A 297 -4.80 -17.28 1.34
C SER A 297 -3.55 -16.43 1.56
N TRP A 298 -2.92 -15.94 0.48
CA TRP A 298 -1.75 -15.09 0.61
C TRP A 298 -2.12 -13.76 1.31
N PHE A 299 -1.25 -13.31 2.19
CA PHE A 299 -1.33 -12.00 2.83
C PHE A 299 0.08 -11.51 3.16
N TYR A 300 0.24 -10.19 3.30
CA TYR A 300 1.48 -9.59 3.76
C TYR A 300 1.62 -9.70 5.29
N PRO A 301 2.60 -10.44 5.84
CA PRO A 301 2.62 -10.82 7.26
C PRO A 301 3.38 -9.83 8.15
N PHE A 302 3.33 -8.54 7.82
CA PHE A 302 3.95 -7.46 8.60
C PHE A 302 3.05 -6.22 8.57
N HIS A 303 3.09 -5.39 9.62
CA HIS A 303 2.30 -4.15 9.68
C HIS A 303 2.93 -3.00 8.90
N TYR A 304 4.21 -3.11 8.53
CA TYR A 304 5.01 -2.02 7.98
C TYR A 304 5.80 -2.47 6.75
N GLY A 305 5.96 -1.57 5.78
CA GLY A 305 6.74 -1.82 4.56
C GLY A 305 8.25 -1.65 4.77
N PRO A 306 9.09 -2.26 3.92
CA PRO A 306 10.53 -2.03 3.95
C PRO A 306 10.89 -0.64 3.40
N PHE A 307 12.16 -0.27 3.52
CA PHE A 307 12.71 0.87 2.79
C PHE A 307 13.00 0.53 1.32
N LEU A 308 12.82 1.51 0.43
CA LEU A 308 13.10 1.35 -1.01
C LEU A 308 14.58 1.02 -1.24
N SER A 309 15.48 1.59 -0.44
CA SER A 309 16.91 1.34 -0.50
C SER A 309 17.31 -0.12 -0.20
N ASP A 310 16.42 -0.93 0.41
CA ASP A 310 16.63 -2.37 0.66
C ASP A 310 16.06 -3.30 -0.41
N LEU A 311 15.19 -2.80 -1.30
CA LEU A 311 14.68 -3.55 -2.44
C LEU A 311 15.76 -3.71 -3.50
N LYS A 312 16.75 -4.55 -3.19
CA LYS A 312 17.94 -4.87 -4.00
C LYS A 312 18.10 -6.37 -4.20
N GLY A 313 18.74 -6.74 -5.30
CA GLY A 313 18.88 -8.12 -5.72
C GLY A 313 17.53 -8.81 -5.83
N LEU A 314 16.52 -8.14 -6.41
CA LEU A 314 15.14 -8.63 -6.42
C LEU A 314 14.98 -9.94 -7.20
N SER A 315 15.83 -10.17 -8.21
CA SER A 315 15.87 -11.40 -8.98
C SER A 315 16.11 -12.66 -8.14
N ARG A 316 16.70 -12.54 -6.94
CA ARG A 316 16.88 -13.68 -6.02
C ARG A 316 15.59 -14.18 -5.38
N PHE A 317 14.52 -13.38 -5.40
CA PHE A 317 13.24 -13.73 -4.80
C PHE A 317 12.36 -14.55 -5.74
N VAL A 318 12.84 -14.80 -6.96
CA VAL A 318 12.11 -15.51 -8.00
C VAL A 318 13.00 -16.58 -8.60
N ASP A 319 12.51 -17.80 -8.70
CA ASP A 319 13.21 -18.90 -9.35
C ASP A 319 13.08 -18.78 -10.88
N GLY A 320 14.20 -18.88 -11.64
CA GLY A 320 14.22 -18.95 -13.12
C GLY A 320 14.92 -17.81 -13.87
N ASP A 321 15.01 -17.92 -15.21
CA ASP A 321 15.73 -17.01 -16.14
C ASP A 321 15.05 -15.63 -16.35
N GLY A 322 14.45 -15.05 -15.30
CA GLY A 322 14.00 -13.66 -15.27
C GLY A 322 12.52 -13.40 -15.57
N ALA A 323 11.83 -14.28 -16.31
CA ALA A 323 10.38 -14.14 -16.54
C ALA A 323 9.59 -14.81 -15.40
N VAL A 324 8.91 -13.99 -14.59
CA VAL A 324 8.16 -14.44 -13.42
C VAL A 324 6.72 -14.75 -13.81
N ASP A 325 6.34 -16.03 -13.94
CA ASP A 325 4.92 -16.34 -13.87
C ASP A 325 4.47 -16.33 -12.42
N VAL A 326 3.94 -15.18 -12.00
CA VAL A 326 3.38 -14.92 -10.68
C VAL A 326 2.40 -16.01 -10.22
N THR A 327 1.69 -16.66 -11.15
CA THR A 327 0.73 -17.73 -10.80
C THR A 327 1.38 -19.02 -10.30
N GLU A 328 2.67 -19.24 -10.58
CA GLU A 328 3.41 -20.41 -10.07
C GLU A 328 3.94 -20.19 -8.63
N PHE A 329 3.99 -18.94 -8.15
CA PHE A 329 4.44 -18.59 -6.79
C PHE A 329 3.37 -18.77 -5.73
N PHE A 330 2.12 -18.84 -6.16
CA PHE A 330 0.97 -18.77 -5.28
C PHE A 330 0.15 -20.04 -5.36
N ASP A 331 -0.14 -20.62 -4.18
CA ASP A 331 -1.26 -21.55 -4.09
C ASP A 331 -2.55 -20.74 -4.24
N GLN A 332 -3.34 -21.08 -5.25
CA GLN A 332 -4.61 -20.41 -5.49
C GLN A 332 -5.54 -20.56 -4.29
N GLY A 333 -5.53 -21.73 -3.64
CA GLY A 333 -6.42 -22.01 -2.52
C GLY A 333 -7.90 -21.85 -2.88
N ALA A 334 -8.73 -21.56 -1.88
CA ALA A 334 -10.16 -21.31 -2.05
C ALA A 334 -10.63 -20.17 -1.12
N PRO A 335 -11.66 -19.41 -1.52
CA PRO A 335 -12.24 -18.39 -0.65
C PRO A 335 -12.81 -19.03 0.62
N LEU A 336 -12.68 -18.32 1.74
CA LEU A 336 -13.28 -18.72 3.00
C LEU A 336 -14.81 -18.79 2.89
N LEU A 337 -15.41 -19.72 3.66
CA LEU A 337 -16.86 -19.74 3.83
C LEU A 337 -17.33 -18.46 4.55
N PRO A 338 -18.57 -17.99 4.33
CA PRO A 338 -19.01 -16.70 4.88
C PRO A 338 -18.82 -16.54 6.39
N PHE A 339 -19.10 -17.56 7.20
CA PHE A 339 -18.88 -17.48 8.66
C PHE A 339 -17.40 -17.56 9.05
N GLN A 340 -16.57 -18.27 8.29
CA GLN A 340 -15.12 -18.28 8.50
C GLN A 340 -14.54 -16.89 8.22
N GLN A 341 -14.94 -16.26 7.10
CA GLN A 341 -14.55 -14.88 6.79
C GLN A 341 -15.03 -13.90 7.87
N LEU A 342 -16.28 -14.00 8.32
CA LEU A 342 -16.80 -13.13 9.38
C LEU A 342 -16.03 -13.30 10.70
N LEU A 343 -15.61 -14.52 11.05
CA LEU A 343 -14.72 -14.75 12.20
C LEU A 343 -13.34 -14.11 12.01
N CYS A 344 -12.84 -14.04 10.78
CA CYS A 344 -11.54 -13.41 10.49
C CYS A 344 -11.59 -11.88 10.48
N CYS A 345 -12.74 -11.28 10.13
CA CYS A 345 -12.84 -9.83 9.92
C CYS A 345 -13.54 -9.08 11.07
N LEU A 346 -14.46 -9.71 11.81
CA LEU A 346 -15.23 -9.00 12.83
C LEU A 346 -14.44 -8.86 14.14
N PRO A 347 -14.62 -7.74 14.88
CA PRO A 347 -14.16 -7.63 16.26
C PRO A 347 -15.14 -8.32 17.23
N PRO A 348 -14.71 -8.68 18.46
CA PRO A 348 -15.60 -9.31 19.45
C PRO A 348 -16.86 -8.49 19.78
N ALA A 349 -16.81 -7.16 19.67
CA ALA A 349 -17.98 -6.28 19.83
C ALA A 349 -19.13 -6.58 18.83
N SER A 350 -18.79 -7.17 17.69
CA SER A 350 -19.72 -7.55 16.62
C SER A 350 -20.08 -9.05 16.64
N ALA A 351 -19.69 -9.81 17.67
CA ALA A 351 -19.92 -11.26 17.75
C ALA A 351 -21.39 -11.68 17.61
N ARG A 352 -22.33 -10.78 17.93
CA ARG A 352 -23.78 -10.98 17.74
C ARG A 352 -24.22 -11.13 16.28
N LEU A 353 -23.38 -10.77 15.31
CA LEU A 353 -23.63 -10.95 13.88
C LEU A 353 -23.37 -12.40 13.43
N LEU A 354 -22.73 -13.20 14.28
CA LEU A 354 -22.47 -14.61 14.04
C LEU A 354 -23.48 -15.50 14.78
N PRO A 355 -23.69 -16.75 14.33
CA PRO A 355 -24.28 -17.80 15.15
C PRO A 355 -23.63 -17.88 16.53
N ARG A 356 -24.42 -18.15 17.58
CA ARG A 356 -23.97 -18.08 18.97
C ARG A 356 -22.71 -18.91 19.27
N CYS A 357 -22.59 -20.10 18.67
CA CYS A 357 -21.41 -20.96 18.83
C CYS A 357 -20.12 -20.28 18.32
N TYR A 358 -20.19 -19.59 17.17
CA TYR A 358 -19.05 -18.86 16.61
C TYR A 358 -18.76 -17.57 17.36
N GLY A 359 -19.80 -16.84 17.81
CA GLY A 359 -19.61 -15.65 18.63
C GLY A 359 -18.87 -15.94 19.96
N GLN A 360 -19.01 -17.16 20.50
CA GLN A 360 -18.26 -17.60 21.69
C GLN A 360 -16.76 -17.74 21.44
N LEU A 361 -16.33 -18.02 20.20
CA LEU A 361 -14.90 -18.09 19.85
C LEU A 361 -14.20 -16.73 20.00
N MET A 362 -14.93 -15.63 19.85
CA MET A 362 -14.37 -14.27 19.96
C MET A 362 -14.40 -13.73 21.40
N THR A 363 -15.38 -14.17 22.19
CA THR A 363 -15.74 -13.56 23.47
C THR A 363 -15.37 -14.41 24.69
N SER A 364 -15.33 -15.73 24.56
CA SER A 364 -14.99 -16.62 25.67
C SER A 364 -13.50 -16.54 26.00
N ALA A 365 -13.17 -16.36 27.28
CA ALA A 365 -11.79 -16.46 27.77
C ALA A 365 -11.18 -17.87 27.58
N ALA A 366 -12.02 -18.91 27.44
CA ALA A 366 -11.61 -20.28 27.18
C ALA A 366 -11.49 -20.60 25.68
N SER A 367 -11.69 -19.62 24.79
CA SER A 367 -11.58 -19.84 23.35
C SER A 367 -10.11 -20.12 22.96
N PRO A 368 -9.84 -21.13 22.12
CA PRO A 368 -8.48 -21.46 21.67
C PRO A 368 -7.90 -20.45 20.65
N VAL A 369 -8.69 -19.44 20.28
CA VAL A 369 -8.31 -18.37 19.36
C VAL A 369 -8.53 -16.98 19.98
N LYS A 370 -8.69 -16.90 21.31
CA LYS A 370 -9.03 -15.65 22.01
C LYS A 370 -7.96 -14.56 21.81
N GLU A 371 -6.70 -14.94 21.68
CA GLU A 371 -5.58 -14.02 21.47
C GLU A 371 -5.70 -13.21 20.17
N PHE A 372 -6.47 -13.67 19.18
CA PHE A 372 -6.73 -12.93 17.94
C PHE A 372 -7.84 -11.89 18.09
N TYR A 373 -8.54 -11.87 19.23
CA TYR A 373 -9.67 -10.98 19.50
C TYR A 373 -9.42 -10.11 20.73
N PRO A 374 -8.40 -9.22 20.69
CA PRO A 374 -8.17 -8.28 21.77
C PRO A 374 -9.34 -7.31 21.90
N GLU A 375 -9.60 -6.84 23.12
CA GLU A 375 -10.62 -5.82 23.38
C GLU A 375 -10.11 -4.40 23.12
N ASP A 376 -8.79 -4.21 23.24
CA ASP A 376 -8.08 -2.96 22.97
C ASP A 376 -6.78 -3.27 22.22
N PHE A 377 -6.32 -2.35 21.38
CA PHE A 377 -5.12 -2.52 20.56
C PHE A 377 -4.44 -1.17 20.33
N GLU A 378 -3.13 -1.22 20.09
CA GLU A 378 -2.35 -0.03 19.82
C GLU A 378 -2.58 0.47 18.38
N VAL A 379 -2.68 1.79 18.23
CA VAL A 379 -2.71 2.46 16.93
C VAL A 379 -1.45 3.29 16.80
N ASP A 380 -0.50 2.84 15.98
CA ASP A 380 0.68 3.63 15.66
C ASP A 380 0.33 4.67 14.61
N MET A 381 0.41 5.94 14.98
CA MET A 381 0.12 7.05 14.09
C MET A 381 1.10 7.14 12.91
N ASN A 382 2.33 6.64 13.05
CA ASN A 382 3.34 6.56 11.98
C ASN A 382 3.46 7.84 11.11
N GLY A 383 3.51 9.02 11.76
CA GLY A 383 3.59 10.34 11.10
C GLY A 383 2.26 10.88 10.53
N LYS A 384 1.19 10.08 10.55
CA LYS A 384 -0.14 10.50 10.08
C LYS A 384 -0.85 11.40 11.09
N ARG A 385 -1.75 12.24 10.56
CA ARG A 385 -2.40 13.31 11.33
C ARG A 385 -3.71 12.88 11.96
N ASN A 386 -4.37 11.88 11.37
CA ASN A 386 -5.66 11.40 11.82
C ASN A 386 -5.59 9.92 12.23
N PRO A 387 -6.29 9.51 13.31
CA PRO A 387 -6.20 8.13 13.80
C PRO A 387 -6.64 7.07 12.79
N TRP A 388 -7.55 7.40 11.88
CA TRP A 388 -8.00 6.48 10.82
C TRP A 388 -6.97 6.25 9.72
N GLU A 389 -5.86 7.00 9.72
CA GLU A 389 -4.71 6.79 8.85
C GLU A 389 -3.59 6.01 9.57
N GLY A 390 -3.74 5.77 10.88
CA GLY A 390 -2.77 5.05 11.70
C GLY A 390 -2.79 3.54 11.43
N VAL A 391 -1.70 2.88 11.83
CA VAL A 391 -1.52 1.44 11.71
C VAL A 391 -2.11 0.76 12.94
N ASN A 392 -3.13 -0.08 12.73
CA ASN A 392 -3.73 -0.88 13.81
C ASN A 392 -2.85 -2.11 14.09
N LEU A 393 -2.23 -2.15 15.27
CA LEU A 393 -1.37 -3.25 15.69
C LEU A 393 -2.19 -4.42 16.24
N LEU A 394 -2.86 -5.10 15.32
CA LEU A 394 -3.60 -6.32 15.60
C LEU A 394 -2.75 -7.57 15.35
N PRO A 395 -2.89 -8.64 16.15
CA PRO A 395 -2.26 -9.91 15.87
C PRO A 395 -2.78 -10.48 14.55
N PHE A 396 -1.88 -10.99 13.71
CA PHE A 396 -2.26 -11.72 12.51
C PHE A 396 -2.95 -13.03 12.89
N LEU A 397 -4.10 -13.29 12.27
CA LEU A 397 -4.94 -14.44 12.57
C LEU A 397 -4.41 -15.69 11.86
N ASP A 398 -4.32 -16.79 12.60
CA ASP A 398 -4.06 -18.11 12.04
C ASP A 398 -5.38 -18.70 11.50
N VAL A 399 -5.56 -18.59 10.19
CA VAL A 399 -6.78 -19.02 9.50
C VAL A 399 -6.99 -20.53 9.66
N ALA A 400 -5.94 -21.34 9.61
CA ALA A 400 -6.04 -22.79 9.76
C ALA A 400 -6.53 -23.15 11.17
N ARG A 401 -6.04 -22.45 12.20
CA ARG A 401 -6.49 -22.65 13.58
C ARG A 401 -7.94 -22.21 13.79
N VAL A 402 -8.37 -21.12 13.16
CA VAL A 402 -9.78 -20.70 13.20
C VAL A 402 -10.67 -21.72 12.50
N GLN A 403 -10.27 -22.23 11.33
CA GLN A 403 -11.02 -23.26 10.61
C GLN A 403 -11.08 -24.60 11.36
N ALA A 404 -10.03 -24.97 12.09
CA ALA A 404 -10.03 -26.19 12.91
C ALA A 404 -10.96 -26.08 14.15
N THR A 405 -11.33 -24.86 14.54
CA THR A 405 -12.13 -24.58 15.73
C THR A 405 -13.62 -24.29 15.39
N ALA A 406 -13.89 -23.83 14.17
CA ALA A 406 -15.22 -23.47 13.67
C ALA A 406 -15.87 -24.63 12.90
#